data_AF-A0A357QYA5-F1
#
_entry.id   AF-A0A357QYA5-F1
#
_cell.length_a   1.000
_cell.length_b   1.000
_cell.length_c   1.000
_cell.angle_alpha   90.00
_cell.angle_beta   90.00
_cell.angle_gamma   90.00
#
_symmetry.space_group_name_H-M   'P 1'
#
loop_
_entity.id
_entity.type
_entity.pdbx_description
1 polymer ?
#
loop_
_entity_poly.entity_id
_entity_poly.type
_entity_poly.pdbx_seq_one_letter_code
_entity_poly.pdbx_strand_id
1 'polypeptide(L)'
;MTDTYNRHFLQSFLHNLPYDHHPFSLMIFDINGIKLVNDSMGFDYGDFLITEFSSILKQCIKESDIMARSGGSEFMVYVHHSTQEMVKEILDQIRLRIDAFNAQKSKPLEQLSISYGYAHQYQAKNILDLQTKAQQHLTSNKLSEKRSLRNALLNSIVTTLAEKSHETKEHATRLSDLCVAMGEKLHLAEHHISELKILSILHDIGKIGIPESVLNKPGPLTPDEWEVMKKHPEIGYRIALASGELER
;
A
#
# COMPACT_ATOMS: atom_id res chain seq x y z
N MET A 1 -4.49 -18.84 20.62
CA MET A 1 -5.02 -18.41 19.31
C MET A 1 -3.96 -18.31 18.22
N THR A 2 -2.66 -18.25 18.52
CA THR A 2 -1.61 -18.71 17.59
C THR A 2 -0.61 -19.49 18.43
N ASP A 3 -0.26 -20.71 18.05
CA ASP A 3 0.74 -21.52 18.76
C ASP A 3 2.15 -20.99 18.45
N THR A 4 2.44 -19.79 18.94
CA THR A 4 3.62 -18.98 18.60
C THR A 4 4.19 -18.38 19.87
N TYR A 5 5.51 -18.24 19.93
CA TYR A 5 6.16 -17.57 21.06
C TYR A 5 5.67 -16.12 21.21
N ASN A 6 5.76 -15.57 22.41
CA ASN A 6 5.44 -14.17 22.65
C ASN A 6 6.67 -13.27 22.41
N ARG A 7 6.43 -11.95 22.30
CA ARG A 7 7.49 -10.93 22.12
C ARG A 7 8.65 -11.09 23.11
N HIS A 8 8.32 -11.33 24.38
CA HIS A 8 9.30 -11.39 25.46
C HIS A 8 10.28 -12.56 25.27
N PHE A 9 9.76 -13.74 24.92
CA PHE A 9 10.58 -14.91 24.60
C PHE A 9 11.56 -14.63 23.48
N LEU A 10 11.11 -14.06 22.35
CA LEU A 10 12.00 -13.76 21.24
C LEU A 10 13.04 -12.71 21.61
N GLN A 11 12.67 -11.69 22.39
CA GLN A 11 13.63 -10.69 22.88
C GLN A 11 14.71 -11.32 23.77
N SER A 12 14.30 -12.17 24.72
CA SER A 12 15.24 -12.91 25.57
C SER A 12 16.14 -13.83 24.74
N PHE A 13 15.58 -14.55 23.75
CA PHE A 13 16.33 -15.39 22.83
C PHE A 13 17.37 -14.58 22.05
N LEU A 14 16.95 -13.48 21.42
CA LEU A 14 17.84 -12.61 20.65
C LEU A 14 18.95 -11.98 21.51
N HIS A 15 18.64 -11.60 22.75
CA HIS A 15 19.65 -11.04 23.66
C HIS A 15 20.69 -12.08 24.11
N ASN A 16 20.28 -13.35 24.26
CA ASN A 16 21.16 -14.43 24.67
C ASN A 16 21.92 -15.08 23.51
N LEU A 17 21.68 -14.65 22.27
CA LEU A 17 22.40 -15.17 21.10
C LEU A 17 23.84 -14.66 21.10
N PRO A 18 24.85 -15.54 21.03
CA PRO A 18 26.23 -15.11 20.80
C PRO A 18 26.30 -14.47 19.41
N TYR A 19 26.74 -13.22 19.34
CA TYR A 19 26.78 -12.45 18.10
C TYR A 19 27.75 -13.02 17.05
N ASP A 20 28.56 -14.03 17.41
CA ASP A 20 29.75 -14.38 16.63
C ASP A 20 29.62 -15.65 15.78
N HIS A 21 28.50 -16.37 15.83
CA HIS A 21 28.51 -17.73 15.29
C HIS A 21 27.94 -17.94 13.89
N HIS A 22 26.85 -17.31 13.42
CA HIS A 22 26.38 -17.52 12.05
C HIS A 22 25.48 -16.39 11.54
N PRO A 23 25.50 -16.04 10.23
CA PRO A 23 24.65 -15.00 9.70
C PRO A 23 23.17 -15.38 9.86
N PHE A 24 22.40 -14.52 10.50
CA PHE A 24 20.96 -14.67 10.64
C PHE A 24 20.24 -13.40 10.21
N SER A 25 18.92 -13.50 10.06
CA SER A 25 18.06 -12.36 9.72
C SER A 25 16.94 -12.25 10.72
N LEU A 26 16.50 -11.01 10.92
CA LEU A 26 15.27 -10.71 11.61
C LEU A 26 14.28 -10.16 10.61
N MET A 27 13.12 -10.81 10.50
CA MET A 27 11.99 -10.35 9.70
C MET A 27 10.87 -9.87 10.63
N ILE A 28 10.17 -8.83 10.23
CA ILE A 28 8.99 -8.27 10.90
C ILE A 28 7.88 -8.20 9.87
N PHE A 29 6.71 -8.69 10.23
CA PHE A 29 5.51 -8.67 9.40
C PHE A 29 4.39 -7.98 10.16
N ASP A 30 3.59 -7.18 9.46
CA ASP A 30 2.37 -6.59 10.00
C ASP A 30 1.22 -6.85 9.03
N ILE A 31 0.12 -7.40 9.53
CA ILE A 31 -1.08 -7.62 8.73
C ILE A 31 -1.82 -6.29 8.58
N ASN A 32 -2.00 -5.85 7.33
CA ASN A 32 -2.64 -4.60 7.00
C ASN A 32 -4.16 -4.68 7.24
N GLY A 33 -4.73 -3.58 7.74
CA GLY A 33 -6.19 -3.39 7.73
C GLY A 33 -7.00 -4.20 8.75
N ILE A 34 -6.37 -4.95 9.67
CA ILE A 34 -7.08 -5.79 10.67
C ILE A 34 -8.13 -5.00 11.46
N LYS A 35 -7.85 -3.75 11.85
CA LYS A 35 -8.83 -2.92 12.55
C LYS A 35 -10.09 -2.69 11.71
N LEU A 36 -9.93 -2.36 10.43
CA LEU A 36 -11.04 -2.14 9.51
C LEU A 36 -11.87 -3.42 9.30
N VAL A 37 -11.20 -4.57 9.24
CA VAL A 37 -11.85 -5.87 9.17
C VAL A 37 -12.67 -6.13 10.42
N ASN A 38 -12.12 -5.89 11.62
CA ASN A 38 -12.85 -6.06 12.88
C ASN A 38 -14.08 -5.14 12.95
N ASP A 39 -13.92 -3.88 12.56
CA ASP A 39 -14.99 -2.88 12.57
C ASP A 39 -16.11 -3.23 11.57
N SER A 40 -15.78 -3.93 10.47
CA SER A 40 -16.72 -4.24 9.37
C SER A 40 -17.32 -5.65 9.45
N MET A 41 -16.56 -6.63 9.94
CA MET A 41 -16.86 -8.06 9.86
C MET A 41 -16.78 -8.77 11.24
N GLY A 42 -16.44 -8.04 12.30
CA GLY A 42 -16.32 -8.56 13.65
C GLY A 42 -14.94 -9.13 13.97
N PHE A 43 -14.65 -9.22 15.27
CA PHE A 43 -13.36 -9.70 15.79
C PHE A 43 -13.06 -11.16 15.40
N ASP A 44 -14.07 -12.02 15.32
CA ASP A 44 -13.88 -13.43 14.95
C ASP A 44 -13.25 -13.57 13.55
N TYR A 45 -13.65 -12.71 12.61
CA TYR A 45 -13.09 -12.75 11.25
C TYR A 45 -11.67 -12.18 11.20
N GLY A 46 -11.38 -11.13 11.98
CA GLY A 46 -10.01 -10.64 12.12
C GLY A 46 -9.08 -11.66 12.76
N ASP A 47 -9.54 -12.37 13.80
CA ASP A 47 -8.80 -13.45 14.44
C ASP A 47 -8.57 -14.63 13.48
N PHE A 48 -9.55 -14.94 12.63
CA PHE A 48 -9.40 -15.90 11.54
C PHE A 48 -8.26 -15.48 10.59
N LEU A 49 -8.25 -14.24 10.08
CA LEU A 49 -7.17 -13.78 9.18
C LEU A 49 -5.80 -13.81 9.85
N ILE A 50 -5.70 -13.43 11.13
CA ILE A 50 -4.45 -13.50 11.89
C ILE A 50 -3.96 -14.95 12.00
N THR A 51 -4.88 -15.89 12.25
CA THR A 51 -4.57 -17.31 12.37
C THR A 51 -4.13 -17.90 11.02
N GLU A 52 -4.81 -17.54 9.93
CA GLU A 52 -4.43 -17.95 8.57
C GLU A 52 -3.05 -17.44 8.18
N PHE A 53 -2.76 -16.16 8.43
CA PHE A 53 -1.42 -15.63 8.18
C PHE A 53 -0.36 -16.34 9.04
N SER A 54 -0.68 -16.62 10.30
CA SER A 54 0.22 -17.39 11.16
C SER A 54 0.49 -18.80 10.61
N SER A 55 -0.50 -19.46 10.02
CA SER A 55 -0.35 -20.76 9.38
C SER A 55 0.52 -20.69 8.13
N ILE A 56 0.30 -19.67 7.27
CA ILE A 56 1.11 -19.41 6.08
C ILE A 56 2.57 -19.19 6.46
N LEU A 57 2.84 -18.33 7.45
CA LEU A 57 4.20 -18.05 7.92
C LEU A 57 4.90 -19.33 8.39
N LYS A 58 4.24 -20.14 9.22
CA LYS A 58 4.79 -21.42 9.71
C LYS A 58 5.15 -22.39 8.59
N GLN A 59 4.40 -22.41 7.49
CA GLN A 59 4.67 -23.27 6.34
C GLN A 59 5.84 -22.77 5.47
N CYS A 60 6.25 -21.51 5.61
CA CYS A 60 7.32 -20.90 4.82
C CYS A 60 8.67 -20.87 5.54
N ILE A 61 8.71 -21.15 6.83
CA ILE A 61 9.92 -21.12 7.66
C ILE A 61 10.31 -22.53 8.11
N LYS A 62 11.57 -22.73 8.50
CA LYS A 62 12.07 -24.03 8.97
C LYS A 62 11.79 -24.21 10.46
N GLU A 63 11.87 -25.45 10.95
CA GLU A 63 11.77 -25.75 12.39
C GLU A 63 12.88 -25.09 13.23
N SER A 64 14.04 -24.81 12.61
CA SER A 64 15.15 -24.08 13.23
C SER A 64 14.90 -22.57 13.37
N ASP A 65 13.89 -22.04 12.68
CA ASP A 65 13.54 -20.63 12.72
C ASP A 65 12.59 -20.36 13.89
N ILE A 66 12.66 -19.15 14.45
CA ILE A 66 11.83 -18.79 15.61
C ILE A 66 10.85 -17.71 15.22
N MET A 67 9.57 -18.06 15.27
CA MET A 67 8.45 -17.15 15.05
C MET A 67 7.82 -16.74 16.38
N ALA A 68 7.64 -15.44 16.57
CA ALA A 68 6.91 -14.87 17.68
C ALA A 68 5.85 -13.87 17.21
N ARG A 69 4.75 -13.79 17.95
CA ARG A 69 3.77 -12.72 17.79
C ARG A 69 4.13 -11.57 18.72
N SER A 70 4.49 -10.42 18.14
CA SER A 70 4.98 -9.25 18.88
C SER A 70 3.86 -8.26 19.25
N GLY A 71 2.74 -8.31 18.54
CA GLY A 71 1.57 -7.46 18.76
C GLY A 71 0.26 -8.06 18.23
N GLY A 72 -0.80 -7.25 18.18
CA GLY A 72 -2.13 -7.68 17.71
C GLY A 72 -2.10 -8.26 16.29
N SER A 73 -1.45 -7.58 15.35
CA SER A 73 -1.29 -7.98 13.94
C SER A 73 0.16 -8.23 13.52
N GLU A 74 1.11 -8.11 14.46
CA GLU A 74 2.54 -8.08 14.16
C GLU A 74 3.22 -9.40 14.55
N PHE A 75 4.06 -9.90 13.65
CA PHE A 75 4.87 -11.10 13.81
C PHE A 75 6.34 -10.78 13.59
N MET A 76 7.21 -11.42 14.36
CA MET A 76 8.66 -11.36 14.21
C MET A 76 9.19 -12.76 13.97
N VAL A 77 10.11 -12.89 13.01
CA VAL A 77 10.74 -14.18 12.66
C VAL A 77 12.26 -14.02 12.69
N TYR A 78 12.91 -14.81 13.52
CA TYR A 78 14.35 -15.06 13.45
C TYR A 78 14.60 -16.19 12.47
N VAL A 79 15.35 -15.92 11.41
CA VAL A 79 15.72 -16.91 10.40
C VAL A 79 17.18 -17.30 10.60
N HIS A 80 17.39 -18.58 10.93
CA HIS A 80 18.72 -19.10 11.26
C HIS A 80 19.53 -19.37 9.98
N HIS A 81 20.85 -19.12 10.01
CA HIS A 81 21.76 -19.33 8.87
C HIS A 81 21.26 -18.77 7.53
N SER A 82 20.75 -17.54 7.53
CA SER A 82 20.07 -16.96 6.38
C SER A 82 21.00 -16.09 5.52
N THR A 83 20.85 -16.18 4.20
CA THR A 83 21.37 -15.18 3.25
C THR A 83 20.27 -14.24 2.77
N GLN A 84 20.64 -13.24 1.99
CA GLN A 84 19.67 -12.33 1.35
C GLN A 84 18.73 -13.07 0.38
N GLU A 85 19.27 -14.03 -0.38
CA GLU A 85 18.52 -14.86 -1.31
C GLU A 85 17.51 -15.73 -0.57
N MET A 86 17.90 -16.35 0.55
CA MET A 86 16.99 -17.17 1.36
C MET A 86 15.83 -16.34 1.92
N VAL A 87 16.10 -15.13 2.42
CA VAL A 87 15.03 -14.24 2.91
C VAL A 87 14.07 -13.85 1.77
N LYS A 88 14.62 -13.60 0.58
CA LYS A 88 13.80 -13.30 -0.61
C LYS A 88 12.94 -14.50 -1.02
N GLU A 89 13.49 -15.71 -1.01
CA GLU A 89 12.74 -16.94 -1.27
C GLU A 89 11.58 -17.13 -0.28
N ILE A 90 11.82 -16.91 1.02
CA ILE A 90 10.76 -16.96 2.04
C ILE A 90 9.66 -15.95 1.73
N LEU A 91 10.01 -14.71 1.38
CA LEU A 91 9.05 -13.67 1.02
C LEU A 91 8.24 -14.03 -0.24
N ASP A 92 8.90 -14.56 -1.27
CA ASP A 92 8.24 -14.99 -2.50
C ASP A 92 7.27 -16.17 -2.23
N GLN A 93 7.65 -17.12 -1.36
CA GLN A 93 6.76 -18.22 -0.94
C GLN A 93 5.55 -17.71 -0.12
N ILE A 94 5.76 -16.78 0.81
CA ILE A 94 4.67 -16.15 1.57
C ILE A 94 3.71 -15.45 0.61
N ARG A 95 4.23 -14.68 -0.35
CA ARG A 95 3.42 -13.97 -1.34
C ARG A 95 2.56 -14.94 -2.16
N LEU A 96 3.16 -16.00 -2.70
CA LEU A 96 2.42 -17.00 -3.49
C LEU A 96 1.28 -17.66 -2.70
N ARG A 97 1.50 -17.96 -1.42
CA ARG A 97 0.47 -18.53 -0.54
C ARG A 97 -0.64 -17.54 -0.20
N ILE A 98 -0.28 -16.28 0.04
CA ILE A 98 -1.27 -15.20 0.24
C ILE A 98 -2.10 -15.01 -1.03
N ASP A 99 -1.48 -15.00 -2.21
CA ASP A 99 -2.17 -14.87 -3.49
C ASP A 99 -3.15 -16.05 -3.71
N ALA A 100 -2.73 -17.28 -3.39
CA ALA A 100 -3.59 -18.47 -3.46
C ALA A 100 -4.77 -18.43 -2.46
N PHE A 101 -4.54 -17.90 -1.25
CA PHE A 101 -5.61 -17.67 -0.27
C PHE A 101 -6.59 -16.60 -0.77
N ASN A 102 -6.07 -15.48 -1.28
CA ASN A 102 -6.85 -14.34 -1.76
C ASN A 102 -7.67 -14.66 -3.00
N ALA A 103 -7.19 -15.55 -3.87
CA ALA A 103 -7.93 -16.01 -5.06
C ALA A 103 -9.28 -16.67 -4.71
N GLN A 104 -9.44 -17.15 -3.48
CA GLN A 104 -10.68 -17.77 -3.00
C GLN A 104 -11.65 -16.76 -2.36
N LYS A 105 -11.28 -15.48 -2.30
CA LYS A 105 -12.04 -14.42 -1.62
C LYS A 105 -12.69 -13.49 -2.63
N SER A 106 -13.97 -13.21 -2.42
CA SER A 106 -14.73 -12.34 -3.33
C SER A 106 -14.67 -10.87 -2.93
N LYS A 107 -14.42 -10.56 -1.64
CA LYS A 107 -14.37 -9.19 -1.14
C LYS A 107 -12.94 -8.78 -0.79
N PRO A 108 -12.54 -7.52 -1.05
CA PRO A 108 -11.23 -7.01 -0.64
C PRO A 108 -10.97 -7.11 0.87
N LEU A 109 -11.99 -6.89 1.70
CA LEU A 109 -11.87 -7.01 3.17
C LEU A 109 -11.64 -8.44 3.66
N GLU A 110 -11.88 -9.44 2.80
CA GLU A 110 -11.65 -10.85 3.12
C GLU A 110 -10.22 -11.29 2.75
N GLN A 111 -9.47 -10.46 2.03
CA GLN A 111 -8.14 -10.77 1.52
C GLN A 111 -7.05 -10.41 2.55
N LEU A 112 -6.02 -11.24 2.63
CA LEU A 112 -4.81 -10.96 3.38
C LEU A 112 -3.93 -9.97 2.62
N SER A 113 -3.51 -8.93 3.33
CA SER A 113 -2.48 -7.99 2.89
C SER A 113 -1.50 -7.82 4.05
N ILE A 114 -0.20 -7.82 3.73
CA ILE A 114 0.86 -7.70 4.73
C ILE A 114 1.88 -6.65 4.28
N SER A 115 2.44 -5.94 5.24
CA SER A 115 3.71 -5.24 5.04
C SER A 115 4.81 -6.00 5.77
N TYR A 116 6.03 -5.92 5.25
CA TYR A 116 7.17 -6.60 5.86
C TYR A 116 8.42 -5.74 5.90
N GLY A 117 9.26 -6.00 6.89
CA GLY A 117 10.60 -5.46 7.04
C GLY A 117 11.56 -6.58 7.39
N TYR A 118 12.84 -6.41 7.07
CA TYR A 118 13.86 -7.35 7.49
C TYR A 118 15.21 -6.67 7.55
N ALA A 119 16.11 -7.25 8.32
CA ALA A 119 17.51 -6.88 8.33
C ALA A 119 18.38 -8.11 8.57
N HIS A 120 19.57 -8.10 7.99
CA HIS A 120 20.56 -9.15 8.22
C HIS A 120 21.51 -8.75 9.34
N GLN A 121 21.96 -9.73 10.12
CA GLN A 121 22.87 -9.51 11.24
C GLN A 121 24.12 -8.71 10.83
N TYR A 122 24.75 -9.05 9.70
CA TYR A 122 25.97 -8.37 9.22
C TYR A 122 25.75 -6.89 8.86
N GLN A 123 24.50 -6.46 8.70
CA GLN A 123 24.17 -5.06 8.49
C GLN A 123 24.12 -4.29 9.80
N ALA A 124 24.05 -4.94 10.96
CA ALA A 124 23.80 -4.32 12.25
C ALA A 124 24.99 -4.43 13.21
N LYS A 125 25.12 -3.45 14.12
CA LYS A 125 26.17 -3.45 15.16
C LYS A 125 25.85 -4.33 16.36
N ASN A 126 24.57 -4.48 16.67
CA ASN A 126 24.05 -5.28 17.77
C ASN A 126 22.57 -5.61 17.48
N ILE A 127 21.95 -6.40 18.36
CA ILE A 127 20.55 -6.83 18.22
C ILE A 127 19.56 -5.65 18.19
N LEU A 128 19.82 -4.59 18.96
CA LEU A 128 18.96 -3.40 18.98
C LEU A 128 19.01 -2.64 17.65
N ASP A 129 20.20 -2.48 17.07
CA ASP A 129 20.40 -1.89 15.75
C ASP A 129 19.76 -2.77 14.65
N LEU A 130 19.85 -4.10 14.77
CA LEU A 130 19.21 -5.04 13.86
C LEU A 130 17.68 -4.87 13.85
N GLN A 131 17.08 -4.81 15.03
CA GLN A 131 15.64 -4.56 15.20
C GLN A 131 15.25 -3.21 14.60
N THR A 132 16.05 -2.18 14.87
CA THR A 132 15.80 -0.83 14.33
C THR A 132 15.82 -0.83 12.80
N LYS A 133 16.78 -1.52 12.17
CA LYS A 133 16.87 -1.63 10.71
C LYS A 133 15.71 -2.41 10.10
N ALA A 134 15.33 -3.53 10.72
CA ALA A 134 14.17 -4.29 10.27
C ALA A 134 12.88 -3.45 10.36
N GLN A 135 12.71 -2.68 11.43
CA GLN A 135 11.57 -1.77 11.62
C GLN A 135 11.56 -0.61 10.61
N GLN A 136 12.73 -0.04 10.31
CA GLN A 136 12.88 0.98 9.27
C GLN A 136 12.52 0.41 7.89
N HIS A 137 12.94 -0.81 7.57
CA HIS A 137 12.56 -1.47 6.33
C HIS A 137 11.04 -1.69 6.24
N LEU A 138 10.40 -2.14 7.33
CA LEU A 138 8.93 -2.28 7.41
C LEU A 138 8.22 -0.94 7.17
N THR A 139 8.73 0.14 7.77
CA THR A 139 8.15 1.48 7.60
C THR A 139 8.27 1.96 6.16
N SER A 140 9.42 1.76 5.53
CA SER A 140 9.63 2.06 4.11
C SER A 140 8.72 1.24 3.19
N ASN A 141 8.53 -0.05 3.49
CA ASN A 141 7.61 -0.91 2.75
C ASN A 141 6.15 -0.42 2.87
N LYS A 142 5.67 -0.10 4.09
CA LYS A 142 4.35 0.50 4.33
C LYS A 142 4.13 1.79 3.53
N LEU A 143 5.14 2.65 3.46
CA LEU A 143 5.05 3.89 2.69
C LEU A 143 5.00 3.63 1.18
N SER A 144 5.79 2.68 0.69
CA SER A 144 5.80 2.28 -0.73
C SER A 144 4.47 1.65 -1.16
N GLU A 145 3.88 0.78 -0.33
CA GLU A 145 2.57 0.18 -0.58
C GLU A 145 1.47 1.25 -0.62
N LYS A 146 1.43 2.14 0.37
CA LYS A 146 0.47 3.27 0.37
C LYS A 146 0.60 4.13 -0.88
N ARG A 147 1.82 4.44 -1.31
CA ARG A 147 2.07 5.22 -2.53
C ARG A 147 1.63 4.47 -3.79
N SER A 148 1.86 3.16 -3.85
CA SER A 148 1.46 2.31 -4.98
C SER A 148 -0.06 2.22 -5.09
N LEU A 149 -0.76 2.00 -3.97
CA LEU A 149 -2.22 2.01 -3.90
C LEU A 149 -2.79 3.36 -4.34
N ARG A 150 -2.22 4.47 -3.83
CA ARG A 150 -2.61 5.81 -4.24
C ARG A 150 -2.46 6.01 -5.75
N ASN A 151 -1.32 5.62 -6.31
CA ASN A 151 -1.07 5.75 -7.75
C ASN A 151 -2.03 4.88 -8.58
N ALA A 152 -2.37 3.67 -8.12
CA ALA A 152 -3.34 2.81 -8.78
C ALA A 152 -4.74 3.43 -8.80
N LEU A 153 -5.19 3.99 -7.68
CA LEU A 153 -6.46 4.72 -7.58
C LEU A 153 -6.49 5.95 -8.50
N LEU A 154 -5.42 6.75 -8.49
CA LEU A 154 -5.27 7.89 -9.40
C LEU A 154 -5.39 7.44 -10.85
N ASN A 155 -4.65 6.42 -11.27
CA ASN A 155 -4.72 5.90 -12.64
C ASN A 155 -6.12 5.37 -13.00
N SER A 156 -6.84 4.76 -12.06
CA SER A 156 -8.22 4.33 -12.27
C SER A 156 -9.15 5.51 -12.53
N ILE A 157 -9.07 6.57 -11.72
CA ILE A 157 -9.86 7.79 -11.89
C ILE A 157 -9.57 8.42 -13.26
N VAL A 158 -8.30 8.53 -13.62
CA VAL A 158 -7.85 9.08 -14.91
C VAL A 158 -8.40 8.25 -16.08
N THR A 159 -8.39 6.93 -15.96
CA THR A 159 -8.93 6.03 -16.99
C THR A 159 -10.44 6.21 -17.12
N THR A 160 -11.18 6.22 -16.01
CA THR A 160 -12.64 6.46 -16.01
C THR A 160 -12.99 7.84 -16.57
N LEU A 161 -12.20 8.88 -16.26
CA LEU A 161 -12.37 10.21 -16.84
C LEU A 161 -12.21 10.18 -18.36
N ALA A 162 -11.13 9.60 -18.86
CA ALA A 162 -10.85 9.52 -20.29
C ALA A 162 -11.93 8.75 -21.06
N GLU A 163 -12.47 7.68 -20.48
CA GLU A 163 -13.61 6.94 -21.05
C GLU A 163 -14.86 7.80 -21.17
N LYS A 164 -15.13 8.62 -20.16
CA LYS A 164 -16.38 9.38 -20.06
C LYS A 164 -16.37 10.68 -20.86
N SER A 165 -15.24 11.39 -20.88
CA SER A 165 -15.12 12.71 -21.52
C SER A 165 -14.72 12.67 -23.00
N HIS A 166 -14.46 11.48 -23.55
CA HIS A 166 -13.82 11.30 -24.87
C HIS A 166 -12.52 12.11 -25.06
N GLU A 167 -11.89 12.59 -23.98
CA GLU A 167 -10.59 13.23 -24.07
C GLU A 167 -9.51 12.18 -24.37
N THR A 168 -8.68 12.46 -25.36
CA THR A 168 -7.61 11.54 -25.73
C THR A 168 -6.54 11.52 -24.63
N LYS A 169 -6.00 10.34 -24.34
CA LYS A 169 -4.82 10.19 -23.45
C LYS A 169 -3.67 11.12 -23.86
N GLU A 170 -3.55 11.40 -25.15
CA GLU A 170 -2.59 12.33 -25.73
C GLU A 170 -2.80 13.79 -25.28
N HIS A 171 -4.06 14.24 -25.15
CA HIS A 171 -4.37 15.56 -24.63
C HIS A 171 -3.95 15.71 -23.15
N ALA A 172 -4.35 14.74 -22.32
CA ALA A 172 -4.00 14.73 -20.90
C ALA A 172 -2.47 14.67 -20.69
N THR A 173 -1.77 13.87 -21.48
CA THR A 173 -0.30 13.76 -21.43
C THR A 173 0.36 15.09 -21.84
N ARG A 174 -0.09 15.69 -22.95
CA ARG A 174 0.43 16.99 -23.42
C ARG A 174 0.22 18.10 -22.40
N LEU A 175 -0.94 18.16 -21.75
CA LEU A 175 -1.21 19.14 -20.71
C LEU A 175 -0.29 18.94 -19.50
N SER A 176 -0.13 17.69 -19.06
CA SER A 176 0.80 17.31 -17.99
C SER A 176 2.23 17.74 -18.29
N ASP A 177 2.72 17.48 -19.50
CA ASP A 177 4.09 17.82 -19.89
C ASP A 177 4.32 19.34 -19.91
N LEU A 178 3.33 20.11 -20.39
CA LEU A 178 3.36 21.58 -20.35
C LEU A 178 3.38 22.10 -18.92
N CYS A 179 2.56 21.53 -18.04
CA CYS A 179 2.53 21.88 -16.62
C CYS A 179 3.87 21.60 -15.94
N VAL A 180 4.49 20.44 -16.18
CA VAL A 180 5.81 20.10 -15.65
C VAL A 180 6.87 21.07 -16.15
N ALA A 181 6.94 21.32 -17.46
CA ALA A 181 7.90 22.26 -18.04
C ALA A 181 7.74 23.67 -17.47
N MET A 182 6.50 24.11 -17.22
CA MET A 182 6.22 25.39 -16.56
C MET A 182 6.71 25.39 -15.11
N GLY A 183 6.46 24.33 -14.34
CA GLY A 183 6.92 24.20 -12.95
C GLY A 183 8.44 24.21 -12.83
N GLU A 184 9.14 23.53 -13.74
CA GLU A 184 10.61 23.54 -13.83
C GLU A 184 11.15 24.95 -14.11
N LYS A 185 10.53 25.69 -15.04
CA LYS A 185 10.91 27.08 -15.37
C LYS A 185 10.65 28.06 -14.23
N LEU A 186 9.66 27.78 -13.38
CA LEU A 186 9.37 28.56 -12.18
C LEU A 186 10.23 28.15 -10.97
N HIS A 187 11.16 27.21 -11.14
CA HIS A 187 12.01 26.67 -10.07
C HIS A 187 11.20 26.12 -8.88
N LEU A 188 10.05 25.51 -9.16
CA LEU A 188 9.28 24.81 -8.15
C LEU A 188 10.08 23.61 -7.62
N ALA A 189 9.91 23.32 -6.33
CA ALA A 189 10.47 22.11 -5.73
C ALA A 189 9.87 20.86 -6.39
N GLU A 190 10.64 19.77 -6.44
CA GLU A 190 10.26 18.53 -7.13
C GLU A 190 8.92 17.95 -6.64
N HIS A 191 8.59 18.13 -5.35
CA HIS A 191 7.29 17.72 -4.80
C HIS A 191 6.13 18.52 -5.41
N HIS A 192 6.26 19.84 -5.57
CA HIS A 192 5.24 20.67 -6.22
C HIS A 192 5.11 20.36 -7.71
N ILE A 193 6.21 20.03 -8.40
CA ILE A 193 6.14 19.58 -9.80
C ILE A 193 5.37 18.26 -9.91
N SER A 194 5.59 17.35 -8.96
CA SER A 194 4.86 16.08 -8.88
C SER A 194 3.36 16.28 -8.62
N GLU A 195 3.00 17.22 -7.75
CA GLU A 195 1.59 17.59 -7.49
C GLU A 195 0.95 18.25 -8.70
N LEU A 196 1.65 19.18 -9.34
CA LEU A 196 1.17 19.88 -10.54
C LEU A 196 0.89 18.90 -11.68
N LYS A 197 1.73 17.86 -11.83
CA LYS A 197 1.48 16.75 -12.75
C LYS A 197 0.17 16.04 -12.43
N ILE A 198 -0.08 15.67 -11.17
CA ILE A 198 -1.33 15.01 -10.77
C ILE A 198 -2.54 15.92 -11.04
N LEU A 199 -2.46 17.20 -10.64
CA LEU A 199 -3.54 18.18 -10.83
C LEU A 199 -3.86 18.40 -12.31
N SER A 200 -2.86 18.44 -13.19
CA SER A 200 -3.08 18.60 -14.63
C SER A 200 -3.93 17.47 -15.22
N ILE A 201 -3.76 16.24 -14.72
CA ILE A 201 -4.52 15.08 -15.19
C ILE A 201 -5.93 15.07 -14.57
N LEU A 202 -6.08 15.55 -13.35
CA LEU A 202 -7.37 15.60 -12.64
C LEU A 202 -8.15 16.91 -12.82
N HIS A 203 -7.68 17.86 -13.62
CA HIS A 203 -8.25 19.22 -13.69
C HIS A 203 -9.77 19.21 -13.99
N ASP A 204 -10.21 18.23 -14.78
CA ASP A 204 -11.61 18.05 -15.17
C ASP A 204 -12.29 16.86 -14.49
N ILE A 205 -11.80 16.43 -13.31
CA ILE A 205 -12.36 15.32 -12.53
C ILE A 205 -13.87 15.45 -12.29
N GLY A 206 -14.37 16.68 -12.23
CA GLY A 206 -15.77 17.02 -12.12
C GLY A 206 -16.69 16.47 -13.21
N LYS A 207 -16.15 16.19 -14.41
CA LYS A 207 -16.92 15.63 -15.53
C LYS A 207 -17.46 14.22 -15.22
N ILE A 208 -16.89 13.51 -14.22
CA ILE A 208 -17.44 12.24 -13.70
C ILE A 208 -18.89 12.42 -13.18
N GLY A 209 -19.28 13.60 -12.71
CA GLY A 209 -20.65 13.82 -12.22
C GLY A 209 -21.64 14.33 -13.28
N ILE A 210 -21.20 14.61 -14.51
CA ILE A 210 -22.07 15.14 -15.57
C ILE A 210 -22.74 13.99 -16.34
N PRO A 211 -24.06 14.00 -16.59
CA PRO A 211 -24.72 12.94 -17.36
C PRO A 211 -24.13 12.78 -18.77
N GLU A 212 -23.96 11.54 -19.26
CA GLU A 212 -23.38 11.28 -20.58
C GLU A 212 -24.18 11.91 -21.72
N SER A 213 -25.51 11.99 -21.59
CA SER A 213 -26.38 12.66 -22.58
C SER A 213 -26.06 14.15 -22.77
N VAL A 214 -25.47 14.78 -21.74
CA VAL A 214 -25.00 16.17 -21.77
C VAL A 214 -23.54 16.23 -22.16
N LEU A 215 -22.69 15.38 -21.59
CA LEU A 215 -21.24 15.40 -21.83
C LEU A 215 -20.86 15.07 -23.27
N ASN A 216 -21.53 14.09 -23.88
CA ASN A 216 -21.19 13.52 -25.19
C ASN A 216 -22.22 13.89 -26.28
N LYS A 217 -22.97 14.97 -26.10
CA LYS A 217 -24.00 15.40 -27.05
C LYS A 217 -23.36 15.74 -28.41
N PRO A 218 -23.81 15.17 -29.53
CA PRO A 218 -23.22 15.41 -30.86
C PRO A 218 -23.57 16.79 -31.46
N GLY A 219 -24.25 17.65 -30.72
CA GLY A 219 -24.70 18.98 -31.14
C GLY A 219 -24.68 19.97 -29.98
N PRO A 220 -25.06 21.24 -30.20
CA PRO A 220 -24.98 22.26 -29.17
C PRO A 220 -25.84 21.91 -27.96
N LEU A 221 -25.31 22.23 -26.77
CA LEU A 221 -26.05 22.13 -25.52
C LEU A 221 -27.15 23.21 -25.49
N THR A 222 -28.32 22.82 -25.00
CA THR A 222 -29.41 23.72 -24.63
C THR A 222 -29.03 24.53 -23.38
N PRO A 223 -29.73 25.63 -23.09
CA PRO A 223 -29.47 26.43 -21.89
C PRO A 223 -29.48 25.60 -20.59
N ASP A 224 -30.44 24.67 -20.45
CA ASP A 224 -30.55 23.82 -19.25
C ASP A 224 -29.40 22.81 -19.14
N GLU A 225 -28.99 22.22 -20.26
CA GLU A 225 -27.83 21.33 -20.33
C GLU A 225 -26.52 22.07 -20.01
N TRP A 226 -26.42 23.35 -20.40
CA TRP A 226 -25.32 24.22 -20.02
C TRP A 226 -25.24 24.45 -18.51
N GLU A 227 -26.38 24.67 -17.86
CA GLU A 227 -26.43 24.79 -16.39
C GLU A 227 -26.03 23.49 -15.69
N VAL A 228 -26.30 22.33 -16.28
CA VAL A 228 -25.77 21.05 -15.79
C VAL A 228 -24.26 20.96 -15.99
N MET A 229 -23.75 21.28 -17.19
CA MET A 229 -22.33 21.24 -17.52
C MET A 229 -21.50 22.13 -16.58
N LYS A 230 -22.00 23.32 -16.23
CA LYS A 230 -21.34 24.26 -15.31
C LYS A 230 -21.16 23.74 -13.88
N LYS A 231 -21.81 22.62 -13.52
CA LYS A 231 -21.64 22.01 -12.19
C LYS A 231 -20.33 21.23 -12.05
N HIS A 232 -19.64 20.90 -13.15
CA HIS A 232 -18.44 20.07 -13.07
C HIS A 232 -17.35 20.65 -12.15
N PRO A 233 -17.04 21.97 -12.09
CA PRO A 233 -16.00 22.47 -11.17
C PRO A 233 -16.39 22.28 -9.70
N GLU A 234 -17.66 22.46 -9.35
CA GLU A 234 -18.18 22.22 -8.00
C GLU A 234 -18.12 20.73 -7.63
N ILE A 235 -18.45 19.85 -8.57
CA ILE A 235 -18.32 18.40 -8.40
C ILE A 235 -16.85 18.04 -8.20
N GLY A 236 -15.95 18.59 -9.03
CA GLY A 236 -14.51 18.36 -8.93
C GLY A 236 -13.94 18.83 -7.60
N TYR A 237 -14.34 20.01 -7.13
CA TYR A 237 -13.99 20.54 -5.81
C TYR A 237 -14.43 19.61 -4.67
N ARG A 238 -15.67 19.10 -4.72
CA ARG A 238 -16.16 18.14 -3.71
C ARG A 238 -15.39 16.83 -3.72
N ILE A 239 -15.03 16.31 -4.89
CA ILE A 239 -14.21 15.10 -5.02
C ILE A 239 -12.81 15.34 -4.42
N ALA A 240 -12.21 16.50 -4.70
CA ALA A 240 -10.90 16.86 -4.20
C ALA A 240 -10.88 17.10 -2.68
N LEU A 241 -11.96 17.64 -2.09
CA LEU A 241 -12.09 17.73 -0.62
C LEU A 241 -12.20 16.34 0.02
N ALA A 242 -12.95 15.42 -0.59
CA ALA A 242 -13.14 14.08 -0.06
C ALA A 242 -11.87 13.22 -0.06
N SER A 243 -10.83 13.59 -0.84
CA SER A 243 -9.55 12.86 -0.87
C SER A 243 -8.63 13.19 0.30
N GLY A 244 -8.98 14.15 1.16
CA GLY A 244 -8.23 14.51 2.38
C GLY A 244 -6.85 15.15 2.12
N GLU A 245 -6.43 15.32 0.86
CA GLU A 245 -5.15 15.97 0.51
C GLU A 245 -5.25 17.52 0.52
N LEU A 246 -6.47 18.08 0.47
CA LEU A 246 -6.71 19.53 0.52
C LEU A 246 -7.20 20.05 1.88
N GLU A 247 -7.29 19.19 2.90
CA GLU A 247 -7.45 19.64 4.28
C GLU A 247 -6.10 20.08 4.85
N ARG A 248 -5.59 21.21 4.35
CA ARG A 248 -4.84 22.27 5.06
C ARG A 248 -4.07 23.18 4.10
#